data_AF-A0AAV0WWB0-F1
#
_entry.id   AF-A0AAV0WWB0-F1
#
_cell.length_a   1.000
_cell.length_b   1.000
_cell.length_c   1.000
_cell.angle_alpha   90.00
_cell.angle_beta   90.00
_cell.angle_gamma   90.00
#
_symmetry.space_group_name_H-M   'P 1'
#
loop_
_entity.id
_entity.type
_entity.pdbx_description
1 polymer ?
#
loop_
_entity_poly.entity_id
_entity_poly.type
_entity_poly.pdbx_seq_one_letter_code
_entity_poly.pdbx_strand_id
1 'polypeptide(L)'
;MTVHYFDSSKVALDSITIGLLELSTNHTSENISIWFEQLLTDWGKNKTQVFTVVTDNGSNILGAVKKTFTPENHLPCFAHTLNLVSERTMHNKLSTK
;
A
#
# COMPACT_ATOMS: atom_id res chain seq x y z
N MET A 1 7.92 -3.03 -0.75
CA MET A 1 6.77 -3.80 -0.25
C MET A 1 7.22 -4.66 0.91
N THR A 2 6.57 -4.49 2.05
CA THR A 2 6.75 -5.35 3.22
C THR A 2 5.48 -6.14 3.41
N VAL A 3 5.61 -7.46 3.54
CA VAL A 3 4.49 -8.35 3.83
C VAL A 3 4.48 -8.61 5.32
N HIS A 4 3.29 -8.57 5.90
CA HIS A 4 3.03 -8.94 7.29
C HIS A 4 2.18 -10.21 7.29
N TYR A 5 2.55 -11.17 8.13
CA TYR A 5 1.84 -12.45 8.23
C TYR A 5 1.87 -12.98 9.66
N PHE A 6 0.97 -13.91 9.96
CA PHE A 6 0.95 -14.61 11.24
C PHE A 6 1.74 -15.91 11.13
N ASP A 7 2.78 -16.06 11.94
CA ASP A 7 3.55 -17.28 12.07
C ASP A 7 2.96 -18.13 13.20
N SER A 8 2.24 -19.20 12.83
CA SER A 8 1.59 -20.10 13.78
C SER A 8 2.58 -20.90 14.63
N SER A 9 3.81 -21.10 14.16
CA SER A 9 4.84 -21.82 14.92
C SER A 9 5.38 -20.99 16.08
N LYS A 10 5.46 -19.67 15.89
CA LYS A 10 5.89 -18.70 16.91
C LYS A 10 4.73 -18.09 17.70
N VAL A 11 3.49 -18.29 17.21
CA VAL A 11 2.28 -17.62 17.70
C VAL A 11 2.48 -16.09 17.71
N ALA A 12 3.05 -15.56 16.62
CA ALA A 12 3.46 -14.16 16.53
C ALA A 12 3.20 -13.58 15.15
N LEU A 13 3.06 -12.25 15.08
CA LEU A 13 3.11 -11.52 13.81
C LEU A 13 4.56 -11.34 13.40
N ASP A 14 4.86 -11.66 12.14
CA ASP A 14 6.17 -11.50 11.54
C ASP A 14 6.03 -10.66 10.27
N SER A 15 7.16 -10.13 9.78
CA SER A 15 7.18 -9.34 8.57
C SER A 15 8.49 -9.46 7.82
N ILE A 16 8.41 -9.38 6.50
CA ILE A 16 9.57 -9.42 5.63
C ILE A 16 9.41 -8.42 4.50
N THR A 17 10.46 -7.64 4.26
CA THR A 17 10.55 -6.79 3.06
C THR A 17 10.89 -7.68 1.88
N ILE A 18 9.92 -7.84 0.99
CA ILE A 18 10.05 -8.71 -0.19
C ILE A 18 10.57 -7.98 -1.42
N GLY A 19 10.53 -6.64 -1.41
CA GLY A 19 11.15 -5.85 -2.47
C GLY A 19 11.23 -4.36 -2.16
N LEU A 20 12.24 -3.73 -2.73
CA LEU A 20 12.42 -2.28 -2.78
C LEU A 20 12.78 -1.96 -4.23
N LEU A 21 11.93 -1.24 -4.93
CA LEU A 21 12.20 -0.82 -6.29
C LEU A 21 12.16 0.69 -6.39
N GLU A 22 13.16 1.23 -7.07
CA GLU A 22 13.12 2.57 -7.59
C GLU A 22 12.22 2.59 -8.82
N LEU A 23 11.16 3.39 -8.76
CA LEU A 23 10.30 3.63 -9.93
C LEU A 23 10.96 4.74 -10.76
N SER A 24 11.81 4.35 -11.71
CA SER A 24 12.52 5.26 -12.63
C SER A 24 11.61 5.88 -13.71
N THR A 25 10.37 5.40 -13.81
CA THR A 25 9.32 5.93 -14.67
C THR A 25 8.26 6.67 -13.84
N ASN A 26 7.39 7.44 -14.49
CA ASN A 26 6.25 8.09 -13.81
C ASN A 26 5.53 7.07 -12.90
N HIS A 27 5.28 7.45 -11.65
CA HIS A 27 4.61 6.65 -10.62
C HIS A 27 3.11 6.44 -10.92
N THR A 28 2.79 5.99 -12.13
CA THR A 28 1.42 5.74 -12.58
C THR A 28 0.88 4.48 -11.89
N SER A 29 -0.45 4.39 -11.81
CA SER A 29 -1.11 3.17 -11.33
C SER A 29 -0.73 1.91 -12.12
N GLU A 30 -0.41 2.07 -13.41
CA GLU A 30 -0.05 0.96 -14.29
C GLU A 30 1.31 0.37 -13.92
N ASN A 31 2.33 1.23 -13.82
CA ASN A 31 3.69 0.81 -13.51
C ASN A 31 3.77 0.15 -12.13
N ILE A 32 3.06 0.71 -11.15
CA ILE A 32 2.99 0.16 -9.80
C ILE A 32 2.26 -1.20 -9.80
N SER A 33 1.19 -1.35 -10.58
CA SER A 33 0.47 -2.63 -10.70
C SER A 33 1.37 -3.73 -11.30
N ILE A 34 2.12 -3.39 -12.35
CA ILE A 34 3.10 -4.32 -12.95
C ILE A 34 4.13 -4.75 -11.89
N TRP A 35 4.62 -3.79 -11.09
CA TRP A 35 5.56 -4.08 -10.03
C TRP A 35 4.99 -5.03 -8.96
N PHE A 36 3.74 -4.83 -8.53
CA PHE A 36 3.09 -5.75 -7.58
C PHE A 36 3.02 -7.18 -8.12
N GLU A 37 2.58 -7.36 -9.37
CA GLU A 37 2.46 -8.68 -10.00
C GLU A 37 3.82 -9.36 -10.15
N GLN A 38 4.85 -8.63 -10.58
CA GLN A 38 6.22 -9.15 -10.66
C GLN A 38 6.73 -9.60 -9.29
N LEU A 39 6.57 -8.75 -8.28
CA LEU A 39 7.09 -9.04 -6.95
C LEU A 39 6.39 -10.23 -6.29
N LEU A 40 5.09 -10.40 -6.52
CA LEU A 40 4.37 -11.60 -6.06
C LEU A 40 4.83 -12.85 -6.82
N THR A 41 5.03 -12.74 -8.14
CA THR A 41 5.50 -13.83 -9.00
C THR A 41 6.89 -14.30 -8.58
N ASP A 42 7.83 -13.38 -8.35
CA ASP A 42 9.20 -13.68 -7.93
C ASP A 42 9.25 -14.44 -6.60
N TRP A 43 8.29 -14.16 -5.71
CA TRP A 43 8.14 -14.85 -4.42
C TRP A 43 7.22 -16.07 -4.47
N GLY A 44 6.76 -16.46 -5.66
CA GLY A 44 5.87 -17.60 -5.87
C GLY A 44 4.52 -17.47 -5.16
N LYS A 45 4.01 -16.25 -5.01
CA LYS A 45 2.74 -15.95 -4.33
C LYS A 45 1.66 -15.57 -5.33
N ASN A 46 0.44 -16.02 -5.07
CA ASN A 46 -0.73 -15.59 -5.81
C ASN A 46 -1.38 -14.39 -5.08
N LYS A 47 -1.82 -13.39 -5.83
CA LYS A 47 -2.56 -12.24 -5.29
C LYS A 47 -3.82 -12.61 -4.50
N THR A 48 -4.46 -13.75 -4.77
CA THR A 48 -5.61 -14.25 -3.98
C THR A 48 -5.25 -14.63 -2.55
N GLN A 49 -3.96 -14.80 -2.24
CA GLN A 49 -3.45 -15.05 -0.89
C GLN A 49 -3.24 -13.76 -0.09
N VAL A 50 -3.37 -12.59 -0.74
CA VAL A 50 -3.24 -11.29 -0.09
C VAL A 50 -4.57 -10.91 0.51
N PHE A 51 -4.64 -10.87 1.84
CA PHE A 51 -5.86 -10.47 2.55
C PHE A 51 -6.11 -8.96 2.46
N THR A 52 -5.08 -8.15 2.68
CA THR A 52 -5.19 -6.69 2.64
C THR A 52 -3.90 -6.03 2.15
N VAL A 53 -4.04 -4.85 1.57
CA VAL A 53 -2.95 -3.97 1.14
C VAL A 53 -3.11 -2.61 1.82
N VAL A 54 -2.09 -2.21 2.57
CA VAL A 54 -2.08 -0.95 3.33
C VAL A 54 -1.23 0.09 2.61
N THR A 55 -1.81 1.23 2.24
CA THR A 55 -1.09 2.30 1.50
C THR A 55 -1.49 3.69 1.97
N ASP A 56 -0.71 4.73 1.64
CA ASP A 56 -0.94 6.12 2.02
C ASP A 56 -2.16 6.80 1.34
N ASN A 57 -2.99 6.05 0.62
CA ASN A 57 -4.16 6.57 -0.10
C ASN A 57 -3.84 7.55 -1.25
N GLY A 58 -2.59 7.60 -1.74
CA GLY A 58 -2.27 8.30 -2.98
C GLY A 58 -3.09 7.77 -4.17
N SER A 59 -3.54 8.66 -5.07
CA SER A 59 -4.41 8.29 -6.21
C SER A 59 -3.78 7.21 -7.09
N ASN A 60 -2.47 7.30 -7.34
CA ASN A 60 -1.75 6.36 -8.18
C ASN A 60 -1.64 4.97 -7.55
N ILE A 61 -1.27 4.89 -6.26
CA ILE A 61 -1.15 3.61 -5.55
C ILE A 61 -2.53 2.98 -5.32
N LEU A 62 -3.57 3.78 -5.07
CA LEU A 62 -4.95 3.31 -4.98
C LEU A 62 -5.43 2.72 -6.32
N GLY A 63 -5.12 3.39 -7.42
CA GLY A 63 -5.39 2.89 -8.76
C GLY A 63 -4.66 1.56 -9.05
N ALA A 64 -3.41 1.45 -8.60
CA ALA A 64 -2.63 0.21 -8.73
C ALA A 64 -3.24 -0.93 -7.92
N VAL A 65 -3.61 -0.68 -6.66
CA VAL A 65 -4.25 -1.69 -5.80
C VAL A 65 -5.54 -2.21 -6.44
N LYS A 66 -6.38 -1.33 -6.99
CA LYS A 66 -7.62 -1.71 -7.69
C LYS A 66 -7.38 -2.50 -8.99
N LYS A 67 -6.25 -2.27 -9.66
CA LYS A 67 -5.87 -2.99 -10.90
C LYS A 67 -5.32 -4.38 -10.60
N THR A 68 -4.46 -4.49 -9.59
CA THR A 68 -3.78 -5.73 -9.25
C THR A 68 -4.67 -6.66 -8.42
N PHE A 69 -5.24 -6.13 -7.35
CA PHE A 69 -6.03 -6.86 -6.35
C PHE A 69 -7.52 -6.54 -6.53
N THR A 70 -8.33 -6.70 -5.48
CA THR A 70 -9.71 -6.20 -5.46
C THR A 70 -9.83 -4.92 -4.63
N PRO A 71 -10.80 -4.03 -4.92
CA PRO A 71 -10.99 -2.80 -4.16
C PRO A 71 -11.18 -3.01 -2.65
N GLU A 72 -11.82 -4.12 -2.27
CA GLU A 72 -12.04 -4.50 -0.88
C GLU A 72 -10.78 -4.98 -0.13
N ASN A 73 -9.69 -5.26 -0.85
CA ASN A 73 -8.40 -5.55 -0.20
C ASN A 73 -7.71 -4.29 0.35
N HIS A 74 -8.14 -3.08 -0.02
CA HIS A 74 -7.42 -1.86 0.38
C HIS A 74 -7.80 -1.38 1.78
N LEU A 75 -6.78 -1.09 2.59
CA LEU A 75 -6.92 -0.37 3.86
C LEU A 75 -6.04 0.89 3.83
N PRO A 76 -6.57 2.09 4.11
CA PRO A 76 -5.74 3.29 4.17
C PRO A 76 -4.76 3.22 5.35
N CYS A 77 -3.56 3.76 5.15
CA CYS A 77 -2.56 3.88 6.20
C CYS A 77 -3.10 4.78 7.31
N PHE A 78 -3.15 4.24 8.52
CA PHE A 78 -3.66 4.96 9.69
C PHE A 78 -2.85 6.22 9.98
N ALA A 79 -1.51 6.11 9.98
CA ALA A 79 -0.62 7.24 10.25
C ALA A 79 -0.78 8.38 9.23
N HIS A 80 -0.87 8.04 7.93
CA HIS A 80 -1.12 9.05 6.90
C HIS A 80 -2.49 9.69 7.07
N THR A 81 -3.53 8.89 7.34
CA THR A 81 -4.89 9.39 7.60
C THR A 81 -4.91 10.37 8.78
N LEU A 82 -4.19 10.06 9.86
CA LEU A 82 -4.06 10.94 11.03
C LEU A 82 -3.32 12.25 10.67
N ASN A 83 -2.26 12.17 9.87
CA ASN A 83 -1.52 13.34 9.42
C ASN A 83 -2.40 14.28 8.57
N LEU A 84 -3.22 13.72 7.66
CA LEU A 84 -4.17 14.50 6.85
C LEU A 84 -5.16 15.30 7.69
N VAL A 85 -5.57 14.81 8.86
CA VAL A 85 -6.44 15.58 9.78
C VAL A 85 -5.73 16.84 10.25
N SER A 86 -4.47 16.71 10.65
CA SER A 86 -3.67 17.84 11.13
C SER A 86 -3.42 18.85 10.02
N GLU A 87 -2.99 18.40 8.85
CA GLU A 87 -2.73 19.27 7.69
C GLU A 87 -3.97 20.04 7.25
N ARG A 88 -5.12 19.36 7.13
CA ARG A 88 -6.40 20.00 6.77
C ARG A 88 -6.83 21.03 7.80
N THR A 89 -6.62 20.73 9.09
CA THR A 89 -6.97 21.66 10.18
C THR A 89 -6.13 22.94 10.09
N MET A 90 -4.84 22.83 9.81
CA MET A 90 -3.95 23.99 9.69
C MET A 90 -4.24 24.80 8.42
N HIS A 91 -4.49 24.14 7.29
CA HIS A 91 -4.83 24.81 6.04
C HIS A 91 -6.15 25.58 6.14
N ASN A 92 -7.19 25.00 6.74
CA ASN A 92 -8.49 25.65 6.90
C ASN A 92 -8.43 26.91 7.77
N LYS A 93 -7.54 26.96 8.77
CA LYS A 93 -7.32 28.17 9.59
C LYS A 93 -6.64 29.31 8.83
N LEU A 94 -5.89 29.01 7.78
CA LEU A 94 -5.22 30.01 6.94
C LEU A 94 -6.15 30.56 5.85
N SER A 95 -7.09 29.76 5.33
CA SER A 95 -8.09 30.22 4.34
C SER A 95 -9.30 30.95 4.93
N THR A 96 -9.43 31.01 6.26
CA THR A 96 -10.52 31.75 6.97
C THR A 96 -10.06 33.06 7.60
N LYS A 97 -8.83 33.50 7.31
CA LYS A 97 -8.33 34.86 7.57
C LYS A 97 -8.22 35.62 6.26
#